data_AF-K7TRM2-F1
#
_entry.id   AF-K7TRM2-F1
#
_cell.length_a   1.000
_cell.length_b   1.000
_cell.length_c   1.000
_cell.angle_alpha   90.00
_cell.angle_beta   90.00
_cell.angle_gamma   90.00
#
_symmetry.space_group_name_H-M   'P 1'
#
loop_
_entity.id
_entity.type
_entity.pdbx_description
1 polymer ?
#
loop_
_entity_poly.entity_id
_entity_poly.type
_entity_poly.pdbx_seq_one_letter_code
_entity_poly.pdbx_strand_id
1 'polypeptide(L)'
;MPAVIKVMKTDSTLITLIKPQFEARRSQVGGGGIVRDPLVHQEVLDRIISGVEEFGFCNKGWIESPIKGAEGNKEFLACFNRIQYQSHSQRQRNL
;
A
#
# COMPACT_ATOMS: atom_id res chain seq x y z
N MET A 1 7.77 3.21 5.12
CA MET A 1 7.74 1.77 5.46
C MET A 1 8.71 1.31 6.55
N PRO A 2 10.01 1.72 6.61
CA PRO A 2 10.97 1.14 7.57
C PRO A 2 10.53 1.15 9.04
N ALA A 3 9.92 2.24 9.51
CA ALA A 3 9.41 2.35 10.87
C ALA A 3 8.30 1.35 11.19
N VAL A 4 7.37 1.14 10.25
CA VAL A 4 6.26 0.18 10.37
C VAL A 4 6.80 -1.25 10.44
N ILE A 5 7.74 -1.60 9.55
CA ILE A 5 8.33 -2.95 9.48
C ILE A 5 9.06 -3.32 10.78
N LYS A 6 9.73 -2.36 11.41
CA LYS A 6 10.48 -2.56 12.66
C LYS A 6 9.60 -3.03 13.82
N VAL A 7 8.30 -2.72 13.80
CA VAL A 7 7.35 -3.06 14.86
C VAL A 7 6.38 -4.19 14.45
N MET A 8 6.53 -4.76 13.27
CA MET A 8 5.69 -5.84 12.76
C MET A 8 6.37 -7.22 12.89
N LYS A 9 5.57 -8.25 13.17
CA LYS A 9 6.01 -9.67 13.07
C LYS A 9 6.24 -10.07 11.60
N THR A 10 6.99 -11.14 11.39
CA THR A 10 7.38 -11.64 10.06
C THR A 10 6.23 -12.30 9.30
N ASP A 11 5.15 -12.68 9.97
CA ASP A 11 3.95 -13.35 9.46
C ASP A 11 2.70 -12.45 9.50
N SER A 12 2.91 -11.13 9.54
CA SER A 12 1.82 -10.17 9.70
C SER A 12 1.15 -9.77 8.38
N THR A 13 -0.12 -9.39 8.52
CA THR A 13 -0.89 -8.71 7.47
C THR A 13 -0.88 -7.21 7.73
N LEU A 14 -0.70 -6.43 6.66
CA LEU A 14 -0.81 -4.98 6.65
C LEU A 14 -2.08 -4.59 5.91
N ILE A 15 -2.97 -3.87 6.59
CA ILE A 15 -4.12 -3.20 5.96
C ILE A 15 -3.82 -1.70 5.90
N THR A 16 -3.80 -1.15 4.70
CA THR A 16 -3.45 0.26 4.46
C THR A 16 -4.64 1.01 3.89
N LEU A 17 -5.01 2.12 4.53
CA LEU A 17 -5.97 3.07 3.99
C LEU A 17 -5.22 4.05 3.07
N ILE A 18 -5.56 4.04 1.80
CA ILE A 18 -4.98 4.87 0.75
C ILE A 18 -5.95 6.02 0.48
N LYS A 19 -5.42 7.24 0.53
CA LYS A 19 -6.17 8.49 0.43
C LYS A 19 -5.66 9.32 -0.75
N PRO A 20 -6.25 9.20 -1.95
CA PRO A 20 -5.75 9.86 -3.15
C PRO A 20 -5.49 11.35 -3.00
N GLN A 21 -6.29 12.07 -2.22
CA GLN A 21 -6.13 13.51 -2.01
C GLN A 21 -4.81 13.93 -1.34
N PHE A 22 -4.13 13.02 -0.64
CA PHE A 22 -2.81 13.27 -0.05
C PHE A 22 -1.66 12.74 -0.92
N GLU A 23 -1.98 11.89 -1.89
CA GLU A 23 -1.03 11.12 -2.67
C GLU A 23 -0.95 11.58 -4.14
N ALA A 24 -2.02 12.19 -4.65
CA ALA A 24 -2.07 12.75 -5.98
C ALA A 24 -1.23 14.03 -6.07
N ARG A 25 -0.81 14.39 -7.29
CA ARG A 25 -0.13 15.67 -7.53
C ARG A 25 -1.12 16.82 -7.31
N ARG A 26 -0.61 18.00 -6.93
CA ARG A 26 -1.47 19.19 -6.71
C ARG A 26 -2.37 19.52 -7.91
N SER A 27 -1.89 19.33 -9.13
CA SER A 27 -2.67 19.58 -10.36
C SER A 27 -3.79 18.56 -10.60
N GLN A 28 -3.76 17.42 -9.92
CA GLN A 28 -4.76 16.34 -10.03
C GLN A 28 -5.85 16.45 -8.94
N VAL A 29 -5.69 17.38 -7.99
CA VAL A 29 -6.67 17.62 -6.93
C VAL A 29 -7.61 18.74 -7.36
N GLY A 30 -8.90 18.43 -7.48
CA GLY A 30 -9.91 19.39 -7.90
C GLY A 30 -10.35 20.34 -6.78
N GLY A 31 -11.31 21.21 -7.12
CA GLY A 31 -11.93 22.12 -6.15
C GLY A 31 -12.49 21.37 -4.94
N GLY A 32 -12.22 21.94 -3.75
CA GLY A 32 -12.58 21.36 -2.46
C GLY A 32 -11.68 20.20 -2.02
N GLY A 33 -10.47 20.05 -2.57
CA GLY A 33 -9.55 18.98 -2.14
C GLY A 33 -9.98 17.58 -2.61
N ILE A 34 -10.86 17.48 -3.60
CA ILE A 34 -11.46 16.21 -4.04
C ILE A 34 -10.78 15.69 -5.30
N VAL A 35 -10.31 14.44 -5.25
CA VAL A 35 -9.83 13.71 -6.43
C VAL A 35 -11.00 12.94 -7.04
N ARG A 36 -11.44 13.35 -8.23
CA ARG A 36 -12.60 12.77 -8.92
C ARG A 36 -12.23 11.82 -10.05
N ASP A 37 -11.07 12.01 -10.65
CA ASP A 37 -10.63 11.24 -11.82
C ASP A 37 -10.24 9.81 -11.41
N PRO A 38 -10.93 8.77 -11.92
CA PRO A 38 -10.59 7.38 -11.64
C PRO A 38 -9.17 6.99 -12.09
N LEU A 39 -8.63 7.64 -13.13
CA LEU A 39 -7.25 7.37 -13.58
C LEU A 39 -6.23 7.84 -12.54
N VAL A 40 -6.51 8.94 -11.85
CA VAL A 40 -5.67 9.42 -10.74
C VAL A 40 -5.77 8.47 -9.54
N HIS A 41 -6.97 7.93 -9.26
CA HIS A 41 -7.12 6.90 -8.22
C HIS A 41 -6.27 5.67 -8.53
N GLN A 42 -6.32 5.18 -9.77
CA GLN A 42 -5.53 4.03 -10.21
C GLN A 42 -4.02 4.32 -10.15
N GLU A 43 -3.56 5.49 -10.62
CA GLU A 43 -2.14 5.89 -10.52
C GLU A 43 -1.65 5.87 -9.06
N VAL A 44 -2.45 6.41 -8.13
CA VAL A 44 -2.12 6.40 -6.70
C VAL A 44 -2.07 4.98 -6.16
N LEU A 45 -3.06 4.14 -6.48
CA LEU A 45 -3.11 2.74 -6.04
C LEU A 45 -1.88 1.98 -6.50
N ASP A 46 -1.56 2.03 -7.79
CA ASP A 46 -0.43 1.33 -8.39
C ASP A 46 0.90 1.78 -7.78
N ARG A 47 1.07 3.09 -7.59
CA ARG A 47 2.28 3.66 -6.97
C ARG A 47 2.46 3.22 -5.53
N ILE A 48 1.39 3.25 -4.72
CA ILE A 48 1.45 2.85 -3.31
C ILE A 48 1.65 1.35 -3.17
N ILE A 49 0.94 0.54 -3.95
CA ILE A 49 1.08 -0.92 -3.95
C ILE A 49 2.51 -1.30 -4.30
N SER A 50 3.03 -0.82 -5.44
CA SER A 50 4.40 -1.12 -5.87
C SER A 50 5.42 -0.67 -4.82
N GLY A 51 5.25 0.53 -4.27
CA GLY A 51 6.14 1.07 -3.24
C GLY A 51 6.10 0.29 -1.92
N VAL A 52 5.00 -0.39 -1.57
CA VAL A 52 4.93 -1.28 -0.40
C VAL A 52 5.58 -2.63 -0.70
N GLU A 53 5.42 -3.16 -1.92
CA GLU A 53 6.00 -4.44 -2.35
C GLU A 53 7.54 -4.41 -2.35
N GLU A 54 8.15 -3.27 -2.66
CA GLU A 54 9.61 -3.04 -2.53
C GLU A 54 10.15 -3.34 -1.12
N PHE A 55 9.31 -3.33 -0.09
CA PHE A 55 9.69 -3.62 1.29
C PHE A 55 9.39 -5.05 1.75
N GLY A 56 9.19 -5.99 0.82
CA GLY A 56 8.98 -7.41 1.14
C GLY A 56 7.55 -7.72 1.56
N PHE A 57 6.59 -7.09 0.91
CA PHE A 57 5.17 -7.38 1.06
C PHE A 57 4.60 -7.88 -0.27
N CYS A 58 3.53 -8.67 -0.20
CA CYS A 58 2.78 -9.15 -1.35
C CYS A 58 1.36 -8.60 -1.26
N ASN A 59 0.92 -7.86 -2.28
CA ASN A 59 -0.44 -7.38 -2.38
C ASN A 59 -1.45 -8.55 -2.49
N LYS A 60 -2.56 -8.45 -1.77
CA LYS A 60 -3.70 -9.38 -1.80
C LYS A 60 -4.95 -8.77 -2.43
N GLY A 61 -4.81 -7.56 -2.98
CA GLY A 61 -5.87 -6.79 -3.59
C GLY A 61 -6.29 -5.61 -2.72
N TRP A 62 -7.19 -4.82 -3.29
CA TRP A 62 -7.75 -3.64 -2.66
C TRP A 62 -9.25 -3.56 -2.91
N ILE A 63 -9.93 -2.80 -2.07
CA ILE A 63 -11.34 -2.44 -2.21
C ILE A 63 -11.53 -0.93 -2.05
N GLU A 64 -12.63 -0.38 -2.58
CA GLU A 64 -13.09 0.95 -2.15
C GLU A 64 -13.46 0.88 -0.65
N SER A 65 -13.02 1.86 0.13
CA SER A 65 -13.36 1.97 1.54
C SER A 65 -14.89 2.11 1.68
N PRO A 66 -15.54 1.38 2.62
CA PRO A 66 -16.98 1.50 2.84
C PRO A 66 -17.36 2.88 3.40
N ILE A 67 -16.40 3.62 3.94
CA ILE A 67 -16.56 4.97 4.46
C ILE A 67 -15.81 5.92 3.54
N LYS A 68 -16.51 6.92 3.03
CA LYS A 68 -15.89 8.00 2.26
C LYS A 68 -15.01 8.85 3.17
N GLY A 69 -13.90 9.33 2.61
CA GLY A 69 -13.04 10.29 3.28
C GLY A 69 -13.75 11.62 3.53
N ALA A 70 -13.09 12.49 4.29
CA ALA A 70 -13.54 13.86 4.48
C ALA A 70 -13.84 14.52 3.12
N GLU A 71 -14.91 15.30 3.07
CA GLU A 71 -15.33 16.05 1.88
C GLU A 71 -15.74 15.18 0.68
N GLY A 72 -15.92 13.87 0.89
CA GLY A 72 -16.46 12.95 -0.12
C GLY A 72 -15.43 12.28 -1.02
N ASN A 73 -14.13 12.38 -0.66
CA ASN A 73 -13.08 11.64 -1.37
C ASN A 73 -13.31 10.12 -1.30
N LYS A 74 -13.11 9.44 -2.43
CA LYS A 74 -12.98 7.99 -2.45
C LYS A 74 -11.65 7.62 -1.81
N GLU A 75 -11.70 6.71 -0.85
CA GLU A 75 -10.53 6.13 -0.20
C GLU A 75 -10.53 4.62 -0.46
N PHE A 76 -9.38 3.97 -0.30
CA PHE A 76 -9.23 2.55 -0.64
C PHE A 76 -8.52 1.80 0.48
N LEU A 77 -8.91 0.55 0.70
CA LEU A 77 -8.22 -0.35 1.62
C LEU A 77 -7.43 -1.36 0.80
N ALA A 78 -6.11 -1.40 0.98
CA ALA A 78 -5.24 -2.40 0.37
C ALA A 78 -4.72 -3.38 1.43
N CYS A 79 -4.74 -4.67 1.09
CA CYS A 79 -4.29 -5.75 1.97
C CYS A 79 -2.97 -6.32 1.48
N PHE A 80 -2.01 -6.48 2.38
CA PHE A 80 -0.71 -7.07 2.05
C PHE A 80 -0.31 -8.12 3.07
N ASN A 81 0.32 -9.19 2.62
CA ASN A 81 0.99 -10.13 3.50
C ASN A 81 2.49 -9.88 3.45
N ARG A 82 3.14 -9.86 4.61
CA ARG A 82 4.60 -9.80 4.68
C ARG A 82 5.19 -11.11 4.14
N ILE A 83 6.18 -10.98 3.27
CA ILE A 83 6.90 -12.12 2.70
C ILE A 83 8.11 -12.39 3.60
N GLN A 84 8.26 -13.64 4.04
CA GLN A 84 9.52 -14.08 4.63
C GLN A 84 10.51 -14.35 3.51
N TYR A 85 11.58 -13.57 3.44
CA TYR A 85 12.75 -14.01 2.69
C TYR A 85 13.33 -15.24 3.41
N GLN A 86 13.21 -16.41 2.78
CA GLN A 86 13.95 -17.57 3.24
C GLN A 86 15.44 -17.28 3.03
N SER A 87 16.13 -16.96 4.12
CA SER A 87 17.58 -16.96 4.16
C SER A 87 18.05 -18.34 3.70
N HIS A 88 18.66 -18.43 2.53
CA HIS A 88 19.38 -19.62 2.11
C HIS A 88 20.59 -19.78 3.02
N SER A 89 20.44 -20.48 4.14
CA SER A 89 21.55 -20.87 4.98
C SER A 89 21.53 -22.39 5.18
N GLN A 90 22.64 -23.00 4.74
CA GLN A 90 23.16 -24.35 5.03
C GLN A 90 22.79 -25.49 4.06
N ARG A 91 23.49 -25.55 2.91
CA ARG A 91 23.76 -26.83 2.21
C ARG A 91 25.20 -27.00 1.71
N GLN A 92 26.16 -26.31 2.31
CA GLN A 92 27.60 -26.51 2.07
C GLN A 92 28.36 -26.42 3.40
N ARG A 93 28.27 -27.48 4.20
CA ARG A 93 29.19 -27.85 5.29
C ARG A 93 28.83 -29.29 5.65
N ASN A 94 29.21 -30.21 4.77
CA ASN A 94 29.29 -31.67 4.95
C ASN A 94 29.77 -32.26 3.61
N LEU A 95 31.00 -31.89 3.22
CA LEU A 95 31.88 -32.65 2.35
C LEU A 95 33.28 -32.51 2.94
#